data_AF-B0SMH0-F1
#
_entry.id   AF-B0SMH0-F1
#
_cell.length_a   1.000
_cell.length_b   1.000
_cell.length_c   1.000
_cell.angle_alpha   90.00
_cell.angle_beta   90.00
_cell.angle_gamma   90.00
#
_symmetry.space_group_name_H-M   'P 1'
#
loop_
_entity.id
_entity.type
_entity.pdbx_description
1 polymer ?
#
loop_
_entity_poly.entity_id
_entity_poly.type
_entity_poly.pdbx_seq_one_letter_code
_entity_poly.pdbx_strand_id
1 'polypeptide(L)'
;MMKITQSELWNVICLFGICFVLSCHKAEIDDPKEYQIVKNAYQSGHLTVVQAILMDRKKERELTTEETKLYFKSLFYLSEWREFFHEWDLLEAKPKELIFYYFKAILLSKDKRVVNLAEENALLELLPISPEACLLYLQWNGPKLKPNQKKIFLAQLKQFQTLIHRMDQELELR
;
A
#
# COMPACT_ATOMS: atom_id res chain seq x y z
N MET A 1 5.70 -15.76 -63.21
CA MET A 1 5.32 -16.55 -62.02
C MET A 1 6.52 -16.55 -61.07
N MET A 2 6.52 -15.66 -60.06
CA MET A 2 7.66 -15.48 -59.15
C MET A 2 7.63 -16.59 -58.09
N LYS A 3 8.67 -17.42 -58.03
CA LYS A 3 8.83 -18.44 -56.98
C LYS A 3 9.46 -17.78 -55.76
N ILE A 4 8.63 -17.43 -54.79
CA ILE A 4 9.06 -17.00 -53.46
C ILE A 4 9.68 -18.22 -52.78
N THR A 5 10.94 -18.11 -52.37
CA THR A 5 11.66 -19.17 -51.66
C THR A 5 11.29 -19.17 -50.18
N GLN A 6 11.31 -20.36 -49.56
CA GLN A 6 10.88 -20.59 -48.16
C GLN A 6 11.64 -19.71 -47.14
N SER A 7 12.86 -19.25 -47.47
CA SER A 7 13.66 -18.34 -46.64
C SER A 7 13.13 -16.91 -46.62
N GLU A 8 12.52 -16.43 -47.71
CA GLU A 8 11.94 -15.08 -47.77
C GLU A 8 10.67 -14.99 -46.92
N LEU A 9 9.89 -16.08 -46.88
CA LEU A 9 8.72 -16.23 -46.00
C LEU A 9 9.09 -16.17 -44.51
N TRP A 10 10.20 -16.81 -44.12
CA TRP A 10 10.67 -16.79 -42.73
C TRP A 10 11.14 -15.41 -42.29
N ASN A 11 11.85 -14.68 -43.15
CA ASN A 11 12.28 -13.31 -42.87
C ASN A 11 11.10 -12.35 -42.72
N VAL A 12 10.03 -12.51 -43.51
CA VAL A 12 8.80 -11.70 -43.40
C VAL A 12 8.03 -12.02 -42.12
N ILE A 13 7.93 -13.30 -41.71
CA ILE A 13 7.28 -13.71 -40.47
C ILE A 13 8.05 -13.22 -39.24
N CYS A 14 9.38 -13.28 -39.25
CA CYS A 14 10.21 -12.74 -38.18
C CYS A 14 10.10 -11.21 -38.08
N LEU A 15 10.04 -10.49 -39.21
CA LEU A 15 9.82 -9.03 -39.20
C LEU A 15 8.41 -8.66 -38.70
N PHE A 16 7.37 -9.42 -39.07
CA PHE A 16 6.00 -9.18 -38.57
C PHE A 16 5.86 -9.52 -37.07
N GLY A 17 6.58 -10.55 -36.60
CA GLY A 17 6.62 -10.92 -35.18
C GLY A 17 7.26 -9.85 -34.31
N ILE A 18 8.33 -9.18 -34.77
CA ILE A 18 9.00 -8.12 -34.02
C ILE A 18 8.13 -6.84 -33.95
N CYS A 19 7.36 -6.53 -34.99
CA CYS A 19 6.44 -5.40 -34.98
C CYS A 19 5.23 -5.58 -34.05
N PHE A 20 4.80 -6.82 -33.78
CA PHE A 20 3.67 -7.09 -32.87
C PHE A 20 4.04 -7.03 -31.38
N VAL A 21 5.32 -7.20 -31.03
CA VAL A 21 5.78 -7.08 -29.63
C VAL A 21 5.98 -5.61 -29.22
N LEU A 22 6.06 -4.70 -30.19
CA LEU A 22 5.93 -3.26 -29.97
C LEU A 22 4.46 -2.80 -30.01
N SER A 23 3.54 -3.64 -29.50
CA SER A 23 2.26 -3.15 -29.01
C SER A 23 2.56 -2.24 -27.83
N CYS A 24 2.90 -1.00 -28.19
CA CYS A 24 3.14 0.13 -27.34
C CYS A 24 1.96 0.20 -26.38
N HIS A 25 2.17 -0.31 -25.17
CA HIS A 25 1.31 -0.01 -24.05
C HIS A 25 1.30 1.51 -24.01
N LYS A 26 0.19 2.12 -24.45
CA LYS A 26 -0.01 3.55 -24.25
C LYS A 26 0.11 3.70 -22.74
N ALA A 27 1.25 4.22 -22.28
CA ALA A 27 1.35 4.75 -20.94
C ALA A 27 0.28 5.83 -20.90
N GLU A 28 -0.89 5.48 -20.38
CA GLU A 28 -1.92 6.45 -20.09
C GLU A 28 -1.26 7.45 -19.14
N ILE A 29 -1.09 8.66 -19.66
CA ILE A 29 -0.51 9.75 -18.89
C ILE A 29 -1.54 10.02 -17.80
N ASP A 30 -1.21 9.60 -16.59
CA ASP A 30 -2.00 9.80 -15.39
C ASP A 30 -2.39 11.27 -15.29
N ASP A 31 -3.68 11.61 -15.53
CA ASP A 31 -4.13 13.00 -15.52
C ASP A 31 -4.13 13.50 -14.06
N PRO A 32 -3.26 14.45 -13.70
CA PRO A 32 -3.21 14.97 -12.33
C PRO A 32 -4.54 15.55 -11.86
N LYS A 33 -5.39 16.04 -12.78
CA LYS A 33 -6.73 16.54 -12.47
C LYS A 33 -7.66 15.42 -12.04
N GLU A 34 -7.58 14.29 -12.71
CA GLU A 34 -8.40 13.12 -12.41
C GLU A 34 -8.06 12.49 -11.06
N TYR A 35 -6.76 12.38 -10.73
CA TYR A 35 -6.35 11.96 -9.40
C TYR A 35 -6.83 12.96 -8.33
N GLN A 36 -6.75 14.26 -8.61
CA GLN A 36 -7.20 15.30 -7.67
C GLN A 36 -8.69 15.20 -7.35
N ILE A 37 -9.54 14.83 -8.32
CA ILE A 37 -10.98 14.60 -8.09
C ILE A 37 -11.19 13.46 -7.09
N VAL A 38 -10.52 12.32 -7.29
CA VAL A 38 -10.61 11.16 -6.39
C VAL A 38 -10.10 11.50 -4.99
N LYS A 39 -8.98 12.22 -4.92
CA LYS A 39 -8.41 12.69 -3.65
C LYS A 39 -9.36 13.63 -2.90
N ASN A 40 -10.00 14.57 -3.61
CA ASN A 40 -10.98 15.47 -3.00
C ASN A 40 -12.19 14.69 -2.48
N ALA A 41 -12.71 13.74 -3.26
CA ALA A 41 -13.81 12.89 -2.83
C ALA A 41 -13.45 12.09 -1.56
N TYR A 42 -12.23 11.58 -1.48
CA TYR A 42 -11.71 10.91 -0.28
C TYR A 42 -11.66 11.85 0.93
N GLN A 43 -11.13 13.07 0.75
CA GLN A 43 -11.04 14.07 1.82
C GLN A 43 -12.43 14.55 2.30
N SER A 44 -13.42 14.54 1.42
CA SER A 44 -14.83 14.84 1.75
C SER A 44 -15.59 13.64 2.34
N GLY A 45 -14.95 12.48 2.51
CA GLY A 45 -15.57 11.29 3.10
C GLY A 45 -16.45 10.47 2.15
N HIS A 46 -16.42 10.72 0.85
CA HIS A 46 -17.18 9.96 -0.16
C HIS A 46 -16.48 8.63 -0.51
N LEU A 47 -16.24 7.79 0.49
CA LEU A 47 -15.37 6.61 0.38
C LEU A 47 -15.89 5.55 -0.61
N THR A 48 -17.21 5.35 -0.69
CA THR A 48 -17.83 4.42 -1.65
C THR A 48 -17.63 4.86 -3.10
N VAL A 49 -17.69 6.18 -3.35
CA VAL A 49 -17.43 6.76 -4.67
C VAL A 49 -15.96 6.59 -5.04
N VAL A 50 -15.05 6.88 -4.09
CA VAL A 50 -13.61 6.68 -4.28
C VAL A 50 -13.30 5.22 -4.61
N GLN A 51 -13.88 4.28 -3.87
CA GLN A 51 -13.70 2.86 -4.11
C GLN A 51 -14.20 2.46 -5.50
N ALA A 52 -15.41 2.87 -5.90
CA ALA A 52 -15.97 2.55 -7.20
C ALA A 52 -15.08 3.05 -8.34
N ILE A 53 -14.63 4.31 -8.28
CA ILE A 53 -13.74 4.90 -9.28
C ILE A 53 -12.42 4.13 -9.37
N LEU A 54 -11.78 3.83 -8.23
CA LEU A 54 -10.49 3.14 -8.21
C LEU A 54 -10.62 1.67 -8.63
N MET A 55 -11.73 1.00 -8.32
CA MET A 55 -12.01 -0.35 -8.82
C MET A 55 -12.19 -0.38 -10.33
N ASP A 56 -12.88 0.60 -10.91
CA ASP A 56 -13.06 0.68 -12.36
C ASP A 56 -11.72 0.97 -13.05
N ARG A 57 -10.94 1.93 -12.53
CA ARG A 57 -9.57 2.16 -13.02
C ARG A 57 -8.69 0.93 -12.95
N LYS A 58 -8.79 0.15 -11.87
CA LYS A 58 -8.03 -1.09 -11.69
C LYS A 58 -8.38 -2.16 -12.75
N LYS A 59 -9.61 -2.17 -13.28
CA LYS A 59 -10.00 -3.08 -14.39
C LYS A 59 -9.38 -2.64 -15.72
N GLU A 60 -9.13 -1.35 -15.87
CA GLU A 60 -8.62 -0.73 -17.11
C GLU A 60 -7.09 -0.69 -17.15
N ARG A 61 -6.45 -0.39 -16.01
CA ARG A 61 -5.00 -0.26 -15.86
C ARG A 61 -4.53 -0.56 -14.44
N GLU A 62 -3.22 -0.71 -14.27
CA GLU A 62 -2.61 -0.73 -12.93
C GLU A 62 -2.78 0.62 -12.22
N LEU A 63 -3.09 0.57 -10.92
CA LEU A 63 -3.20 1.77 -10.09
C LEU A 63 -1.81 2.32 -9.79
N THR A 64 -1.68 3.65 -9.77
CA THR A 64 -0.43 4.26 -9.29
C THR A 64 -0.25 4.03 -7.79
N THR A 65 0.96 4.26 -7.27
CA THR A 65 1.24 4.11 -5.83
C THR A 65 0.30 4.93 -4.96
N GLU A 66 -0.04 6.16 -5.38
CA GLU A 66 -0.92 7.05 -4.63
C GLU A 66 -2.39 6.60 -4.70
N GLU A 67 -2.84 6.14 -5.87
CA GLU A 67 -4.17 5.55 -6.04
C GLU A 67 -4.33 4.26 -5.23
N THR A 68 -3.30 3.40 -5.24
CA THR A 68 -3.24 2.18 -4.44
C THR A 68 -3.40 2.52 -2.95
N LYS A 69 -2.68 3.54 -2.46
CA LYS A 69 -2.83 4.00 -1.07
C LYS A 69 -4.25 4.45 -0.77
N LEU A 70 -4.87 5.25 -1.64
CA LEU A 70 -6.26 5.71 -1.47
C LEU A 70 -7.25 4.55 -1.48
N TYR A 71 -7.04 3.57 -2.36
CA TYR A 71 -7.89 2.39 -2.47
C TYR A 71 -7.83 1.55 -1.19
N PHE A 72 -6.65 1.22 -0.68
CA PHE A 72 -6.53 0.50 0.59
C PHE A 72 -7.13 1.27 1.77
N LYS A 73 -6.95 2.60 1.80
CA LYS A 73 -7.56 3.44 2.83
C LYS A 73 -9.08 3.41 2.73
N SER A 74 -9.67 3.52 1.55
CA SER A 74 -11.13 3.47 1.40
C SER A 74 -11.69 2.13 1.86
N LEU A 75 -11.09 1.01 1.46
CA LEU A 75 -11.44 -0.33 1.94
C LEU A 75 -11.37 -0.42 3.47
N PHE A 76 -10.30 0.11 4.07
CA PHE A 76 -10.12 0.10 5.51
C PHE A 76 -11.21 0.89 6.25
N TYR A 77 -11.47 2.13 5.83
CA TYR A 77 -12.47 2.98 6.50
C TYR A 77 -13.90 2.50 6.27
N LEU A 78 -14.17 1.80 5.17
CA LEU A 78 -15.45 1.12 4.90
C LEU A 78 -15.57 -0.24 5.63
N SER A 79 -14.53 -0.67 6.33
CA SER A 79 -14.48 -1.98 7.02
C SER A 79 -14.64 -3.18 6.08
N GLU A 80 -14.20 -3.06 4.84
CA GLU A 80 -14.28 -4.12 3.83
C GLU A 80 -13.10 -5.10 3.94
N TRP A 81 -13.02 -5.80 5.07
CA TRP A 81 -11.86 -6.61 5.45
C TRP A 81 -11.51 -7.70 4.44
N ARG A 82 -12.52 -8.37 3.87
CA ARG A 82 -12.30 -9.44 2.89
C ARG A 82 -11.56 -8.92 1.66
N GLU A 83 -12.05 -7.82 1.09
CA GLU A 83 -11.47 -7.19 -0.09
C GLU A 83 -10.08 -6.64 0.26
N PHE A 84 -9.97 -5.91 1.38
CA PHE A 84 -8.70 -5.36 1.86
C PHE A 84 -7.60 -6.42 1.94
N PHE A 85 -7.93 -7.58 2.52
CA PHE A 85 -6.99 -8.68 2.71
C PHE A 85 -6.69 -9.43 1.41
N HIS A 86 -7.66 -9.56 0.51
CA HIS A 86 -7.42 -10.12 -0.81
C HIS A 86 -6.43 -9.25 -1.60
N GLU A 87 -6.71 -7.95 -1.64
CA GLU A 87 -5.89 -6.94 -2.31
C GLU A 87 -4.47 -6.87 -1.72
N TRP A 88 -4.35 -6.97 -0.39
CA TRP A 88 -3.06 -6.99 0.30
C TRP A 88 -2.15 -8.13 -0.16
N ASP A 89 -2.72 -9.31 -0.38
CA ASP A 89 -1.96 -10.50 -0.76
C ASP A 89 -1.50 -10.44 -2.22
N LEU A 90 -2.22 -9.71 -3.06
CA LEU A 90 -1.87 -9.47 -4.47
C LEU A 90 -0.79 -8.39 -4.64
N LEU A 91 -0.52 -7.59 -3.61
CA LEU A 91 0.38 -6.45 -3.70
C LEU A 91 1.85 -6.90 -3.62
N GLU A 92 2.57 -6.77 -4.74
CA GLU A 92 4.00 -7.14 -4.82
C GLU A 92 4.88 -6.27 -3.91
N ALA A 93 4.68 -4.95 -3.96
CA ALA A 93 5.43 -3.97 -3.18
C ALA A 93 4.53 -3.30 -2.14
N LYS A 94 4.74 -3.59 -0.87
CA LYS A 94 3.93 -3.08 0.26
C LYS A 94 4.46 -1.72 0.74
N PRO A 95 3.75 -0.60 0.52
CA PRO A 95 4.17 0.70 1.02
C PRO A 95 4.18 0.72 2.55
N LYS A 96 5.22 1.34 3.15
CA LYS A 96 5.35 1.45 4.62
C LYS A 96 4.12 2.04 5.29
N GLU A 97 3.46 2.99 4.63
CA GLU A 97 2.21 3.58 5.11
C GLU A 97 1.07 2.55 5.25
N LEU A 98 0.94 1.62 4.30
CA LEU A 98 -0.12 0.62 4.31
C LEU A 98 0.14 -0.52 5.30
N ILE A 99 1.37 -0.70 5.77
CA ILE A 99 1.71 -1.66 6.84
C ILE A 99 0.89 -1.35 8.10
N PHE A 100 0.74 -0.08 8.48
CA PHE A 100 -0.10 0.32 9.61
C PHE A 100 -1.55 -0.13 9.44
N TYR A 101 -2.11 0.14 8.26
CA TYR A 101 -3.49 -0.23 7.93
C TYR A 101 -3.67 -1.74 7.95
N TYR A 102 -2.70 -2.51 7.45
CA TYR A 102 -2.74 -3.97 7.48
C TYR A 102 -2.79 -4.54 8.90
N PHE A 103 -1.87 -4.14 9.78
CA PHE A 103 -1.88 -4.63 11.17
C PHE A 103 -3.11 -4.14 11.95
N LYS A 104 -3.57 -2.92 11.71
CA LYS A 104 -4.85 -2.43 12.26
C LYS A 104 -6.02 -3.28 11.77
N ALA A 105 -6.07 -3.60 10.48
CA ALA A 105 -7.14 -4.41 9.90
C ALA A 105 -7.16 -5.80 10.54
N ILE A 106 -6.01 -6.43 10.77
CA ILE A 106 -5.92 -7.72 11.50
C ILE A 106 -6.53 -7.60 12.90
N LEU A 107 -6.16 -6.56 13.65
CA LEU A 107 -6.68 -6.34 15.00
C LEU A 107 -8.19 -6.08 15.02
N LEU A 108 -8.69 -5.26 14.09
CA LEU A 108 -10.09 -4.82 14.04
C LEU A 108 -11.02 -5.89 13.47
N SER A 109 -10.60 -6.60 12.42
CA SER A 109 -11.36 -7.70 11.82
C SER A 109 -11.46 -8.92 12.74
N LYS A 110 -10.56 -9.03 13.74
CA LYS A 110 -10.36 -10.22 14.58
C LYS A 110 -10.00 -11.47 13.75
N ASP A 111 -9.50 -11.27 12.54
CA ASP A 111 -9.06 -12.36 11.67
C ASP A 111 -7.78 -12.99 12.25
N LYS A 112 -7.68 -14.32 12.15
CA LYS A 112 -6.52 -15.10 12.61
C LYS A 112 -5.52 -15.28 11.46
N ARG A 113 -5.24 -14.20 10.73
CA ARG A 113 -4.28 -14.22 9.64
C ARG A 113 -2.89 -14.59 10.14
N VAL A 114 -2.21 -15.45 9.37
CA VAL A 114 -0.81 -15.77 9.59
C VAL A 114 0.02 -14.68 8.92
N VAL A 115 0.56 -13.78 9.74
CA VAL A 115 1.52 -12.76 9.29
C VAL A 115 2.85 -13.45 9.00
N ASN A 116 3.41 -13.20 7.82
CA ASN A 116 4.72 -13.73 7.47
C ASN A 116 5.87 -12.87 8.03
N LEU A 117 7.09 -13.41 7.99
CA LEU A 117 8.26 -12.74 8.56
C LEU A 117 8.58 -11.40 7.88
N ALA A 118 8.32 -11.26 6.58
CA ALA A 118 8.59 -10.01 5.85
C ALA A 118 7.66 -8.89 6.30
N GLU A 119 6.37 -9.20 6.50
CA GLU A 119 5.38 -8.26 7.02
C GLU A 119 5.66 -7.87 8.48
N GLU A 120 6.05 -8.84 9.31
CA GLU A 120 6.47 -8.57 10.68
C GLU A 120 7.69 -7.64 10.73
N ASN A 121 8.72 -7.93 9.93
CA ASN A 121 9.91 -7.09 9.84
C ASN A 121 9.58 -5.66 9.38
N ALA A 122 8.66 -5.51 8.43
CA ALA A 122 8.21 -4.20 7.98
C ALA A 122 7.53 -3.39 9.09
N LEU A 123 6.80 -4.03 10.03
CA LEU A 123 6.28 -3.36 11.22
C LEU A 123 7.39 -3.03 12.22
N LEU A 124 8.36 -3.93 12.42
CA LEU A 124 9.49 -3.72 13.34
C LEU A 124 10.34 -2.50 12.94
N GLU A 125 10.53 -2.26 11.64
CA GLU A 125 11.21 -1.07 11.11
C GLU A 125 10.54 0.25 11.51
N LEU A 126 9.24 0.24 11.81
CA LEU A 126 8.46 1.43 12.13
C LEU A 126 8.50 1.77 13.63
N LEU A 127 8.86 0.82 14.49
CA LEU A 127 8.88 1.01 15.95
C LEU A 127 9.77 2.18 16.42
N PRO A 128 10.99 2.40 15.88
CA PRO A 128 11.86 3.46 16.35
C PRO A 128 11.34 4.87 16.03
N ILE A 129 10.43 4.99 15.06
CA ILE A 129 9.98 6.28 14.50
C ILE A 129 8.49 6.55 14.70
N SER A 130 7.71 5.57 15.17
CA SER A 130 6.27 5.70 15.34
C SER A 130 5.79 5.11 16.67
N PRO A 131 5.31 5.94 17.61
CA PRO A 131 4.64 5.46 18.82
C PRO A 131 3.44 4.54 18.52
N GLU A 132 2.74 4.83 17.42
CA GLU A 132 1.60 4.02 16.98
C GLU A 132 2.04 2.61 16.56
N ALA A 133 3.21 2.46 15.92
CA ALA A 133 3.73 1.15 15.54
C ALA A 133 4.04 0.31 16.79
N CYS A 134 4.59 0.95 17.83
CA CYS A 134 4.81 0.32 19.14
C CYS A 134 3.52 -0.19 19.74
N LEU A 135 2.45 0.62 19.74
CA LEU A 135 1.15 0.20 20.25
C LEU A 135 0.56 -0.96 19.44
N LEU A 136 0.61 -0.89 18.11
CA LEU A 136 0.10 -1.96 17.24
C LEU A 136 0.84 -3.27 17.47
N TYR A 137 2.17 -3.23 17.52
CA TYR A 137 2.98 -4.41 17.79
C TYR A 137 2.67 -5.00 19.17
N LEU A 138 2.52 -4.16 20.20
CA LEU A 138 2.12 -4.59 21.54
C LEU A 138 0.72 -5.22 21.57
N GLN A 139 -0.24 -4.68 20.84
CA GLN A 139 -1.61 -5.22 20.79
C GLN A 139 -1.66 -6.55 20.05
N TRP A 140 -0.92 -6.66 18.94
CA TRP A 140 -0.83 -7.86 18.14
C TRP A 140 -0.07 -8.99 18.84
N ASN A 141 1.06 -8.69 19.48
CA ASN A 141 1.91 -9.66 20.18
C ASN A 141 1.69 -9.74 21.70
N GLY A 142 0.74 -8.99 22.25
CA GLY A 142 0.53 -8.80 23.69
C GLY A 142 0.59 -10.06 24.57
N PRO A 143 0.02 -11.20 24.14
CA PRO A 143 0.08 -12.46 24.88
C PRO A 143 1.48 -13.11 24.92
N LYS A 144 2.32 -12.84 23.92
CA LYS A 144 3.63 -13.50 23.71
C LYS A 144 4.81 -12.71 24.25
N LEU A 145 4.62 -11.44 24.63
CA LEU A 145 5.71 -10.55 25.03
C LEU A 145 6.17 -10.77 26.47
N LYS A 146 7.48 -10.92 26.64
CA LYS A 146 8.13 -11.02 27.96
C LYS A 146 8.03 -9.66 28.69
N PRO A 147 7.98 -9.65 30.04
CA PRO A 147 7.92 -8.40 30.82
C PRO A 147 9.03 -7.40 30.50
N ASN A 148 10.24 -7.87 30.21
CA ASN A 148 11.36 -7.00 29.85
C ASN A 148 11.15 -6.29 28.50
N GLN A 149 10.51 -6.95 27.52
CA GLN A 149 10.18 -6.32 26.24
C GLN A 149 9.15 -5.21 26.46
N LYS A 150 8.13 -5.45 27.29
CA LYS A 150 7.14 -4.42 27.65
C LYS A 150 7.78 -3.17 28.29
N LYS A 151 8.79 -3.35 29.14
CA LYS A 151 9.56 -2.22 29.72
C LYS A 151 10.28 -1.38 28.66
N ILE A 152 10.85 -2.02 27.62
CA ILE A 152 11.50 -1.31 26.52
C ILE A 152 10.50 -0.44 25.75
N PHE A 153 9.31 -0.97 25.45
CA PHE A 153 8.25 -0.18 24.80
C PHE A 153 7.78 1.00 25.64
N LEU A 154 7.65 0.83 26.96
CA LEU A 154 7.30 1.93 27.88
C LEU A 154 8.40 3.01 27.92
N ALA A 155 9.67 2.61 27.90
CA ALA A 155 10.79 3.55 27.81
C ALA A 155 10.79 4.33 26.49
N GLN A 156 10.54 3.66 25.36
CA GLN A 156 10.39 4.33 24.05
C GLN A 156 9.22 5.32 24.05
N LEU A 157 8.06 4.95 24.60
CA LEU A 157 6.92 5.86 24.72
C LEU A 157 7.27 7.13 25.50
N LYS A 158 7.98 7.00 26.63
CA LYS A 158 8.43 8.13 27.43
C LYS A 158 9.44 9.02 26.66
N GLN A 159 10.31 8.41 25.86
CA GLN A 159 11.23 9.14 24.99
C GLN A 159 10.47 9.97 23.95
N PHE A 160 9.45 9.40 23.29
CA PHE A 160 8.62 10.14 22.34
C PHE A 160 7.90 11.31 22.99
N GLN A 161 7.30 11.12 24.17
CA GLN A 161 6.65 12.19 24.92
C GLN A 161 7.63 13.33 25.28
N THR A 162 8.86 12.97 25.63
CA THR A 162 9.91 13.96 25.96
C THR A 162 10.32 14.75 24.73
N LEU A 163 10.42 14.11 23.56
CA LEU A 163 10.73 14.78 22.30
C LEU A 163 9.61 15.74 21.87
N ILE A 164 8.35 15.31 21.95
CA ILE A 164 7.19 16.16 21.65
C ILE A 164 7.20 17.40 22.55
N HIS A 165 7.38 17.21 23.87
CA HIS A 165 7.41 18.33 24.81
C HIS A 165 8.52 19.34 24.50
N ARG A 166 9.71 18.88 24.09
CA ARG A 166 10.80 19.76 23.66
C ARG A 166 10.46 20.52 22.39
N MET A 167 9.83 19.85 21.42
CA MET A 167 9.39 20.50 20.17
C MET A 167 8.37 21.60 20.46
N ASP A 168 7.40 21.35 21.35
CA ASP A 168 6.40 22.34 21.74
C ASP A 168 7.06 23.57 22.37
N GLN A 169 8.02 23.36 23.29
CA GLN A 169 8.80 24.46 23.89
C GLN A 169 9.57 25.27 22.83
N GLU A 170 10.19 24.62 21.85
CA GLU A 170 10.91 25.30 20.78
C GLU A 170 9.99 26.09 19.84
N LEU A 171 8.75 25.62 19.64
CA LEU A 171 7.74 26.30 18.83
C LEU A 171 7.13 27.51 19.54
N GLU A 172 6.92 27.44 20.86
CA GLU A 172 6.43 28.56 21.68
C GLU A 172 7.46 29.67 21.86
N LEU A 173 8.75 29.37 21.68
CA LEU A 173 9.86 30.33 21.73
C LEU A 173 10.06 31.11 20.42
N ARG A 174 9.23 30.89 19.40
CA ARG A 174 9.21 31.62 18.13
C ARG A 174 7.99 32.53 18.02
#